data_AF-A0A920FCQ7-F1
#
_entry.id   AF-A0A920FCQ7-F1
#
_cell.length_a   1.000
_cell.length_b   1.000
_cell.length_c   1.000
_cell.angle_alpha   90.00
_cell.angle_beta   90.00
_cell.angle_gamma   90.00
#
_symmetry.space_group_name_H-M   'P 1'
#
loop_
_entity.id
_entity.type
_entity.pdbx_description
1 polymer ?
#
loop_
_entity_poly.entity_id
_entity_poly.type
_entity_poly.pdbx_seq_one_letter_code
_entity_poly.pdbx_strand_id
1 'polypeptide(L)' 'MAKDYKEIAADLTSSMARLQKGIPDTMKGFAAMGAAAKASGALDAKTKELIAIAIAVAVRCDGCIAAAH' A
#
# COMPACT_ATOMS: atom_id res chain seq x y z
N MET A 1 -7.66 2.91 -23.38
CA MET A 1 -6.96 3.97 -22.63
C MET A 1 -5.85 3.36 -21.80
N ALA A 2 -4.69 4.02 -21.72
CA ALA A 2 -3.66 3.65 -20.74
C ALA A 2 -4.13 4.03 -19.33
N LYS A 3 -3.77 3.24 -18.31
CA LYS A 3 -4.07 3.56 -16.91
C LYS A 3 -3.13 4.66 -16.41
N ASP A 4 -3.68 5.69 -15.77
CA ASP A 4 -2.88 6.69 -15.06
C ASP A 4 -2.68 6.26 -13.60
N TYR A 5 -1.51 5.69 -13.31
CA TYR A 5 -1.19 5.22 -11.95
C TYR A 5 -0.98 6.37 -10.95
N LYS A 6 -0.69 7.59 -11.41
CA LYS A 6 -0.55 8.75 -10.51
C LYS A 6 -1.92 9.17 -9.97
N GLU A 7 -2.92 9.20 -10.84
CA GLU A 7 -4.30 9.49 -10.47
C GLU A 7 -4.85 8.42 -9.51
N ILE A 8 -4.62 7.15 -9.81
CA ILE A 8 -5.02 6.03 -8.94
C ILE A 8 -4.38 6.14 -7.54
N ALA A 9 -3.09 6.49 -7.45
CA ALA A 9 -2.41 6.68 -6.18
C ALA A 9 -2.97 7.86 -5.37
N ALA A 10 -3.30 8.97 -6.05
CA ALA A 10 -3.91 10.14 -5.43
C ALA A 10 -5.29 9.81 -4.86
N ASP A 11 -6.13 9.12 -5.63
CA ASP A 11 -7.47 8.70 -5.20
C ASP A 11 -7.41 7.72 -4.03
N LEU A 12 -6.49 6.74 -4.07
CA LEU A 12 -6.27 5.81 -2.98
C LEU A 12 -5.87 6.55 -1.69
N THR A 13 -4.95 7.51 -1.79
CA THR A 13 -4.51 8.33 -0.65
C THR A 13 -5.67 9.13 -0.07
N SER A 14 -6.50 9.73 -0.92
CA SER A 14 -7.69 10.47 -0.48
C SER A 14 -8.70 9.57 0.24
N SER A 15 -8.87 8.34 -0.23
CA SER A 15 -9.77 7.34 0.36
C SER A 15 -9.26 6.84 1.71
N MET A 16 -7.95 6.57 1.81
CA MET A 16 -7.27 6.25 3.08
C MET A 16 -7.44 7.37 4.10
N ALA A 17 -7.31 8.64 3.68
CA ALA A 17 -7.50 9.79 4.57
C ALA A 17 -8.95 9.91 5.09
N ARG A 18 -9.96 9.56 4.27
CA ARG A 18 -11.36 9.49 4.71
C ARG A 18 -11.56 8.38 5.74
N LEU A 19 -10.99 7.20 5.51
CA LEU A 19 -11.04 6.10 6.48
C LEU A 19 -10.34 6.45 7.79
N GLN A 20 -9.19 7.13 7.74
CA GLN A 20 -8.50 7.58 8.94
C GLN A 20 -9.37 8.50 9.82
N LYS A 21 -10.25 9.30 9.21
CA LYS A 21 -11.21 10.15 9.94
C LYS A 21 -12.42 9.37 10.46
N GLY A 22 -12.90 8.37 9.70
CA GLY A 22 -14.10 7.60 10.04
C GLY A 22 -13.86 6.45 11.02
N ILE A 23 -12.69 5.80 10.95
CA ILE A 23 -12.31 4.61 11.75
C ILE A 23 -10.84 4.72 12.22
N PRO A 24 -10.51 5.72 13.06
CA PRO A 24 -9.12 6.06 13.39
C PRO A 24 -8.34 4.93 14.05
N ASP A 25 -8.95 4.18 14.97
CA ASP A 25 -8.27 3.09 15.69
C ASP A 25 -7.94 1.91 14.78
N THR A 26 -8.87 1.54 13.89
CA THR A 26 -8.65 0.50 12.88
C THR A 26 -7.51 0.87 11.95
N MET A 27 -7.52 2.11 11.44
CA MET A 27 -6.48 2.59 10.53
C MET A 27 -5.12 2.72 11.22
N LYS A 28 -5.09 3.08 12.51
CA LYS A 28 -3.87 3.05 13.31
C LYS A 28 -3.29 1.64 13.43
N GLY A 29 -4.14 0.65 13.68
CA GLY A 29 -3.75 -0.77 13.71
C GLY A 29 -3.20 -1.24 12.35
N PHE A 30 -3.89 -0.89 11.27
CA PHE A 30 -3.44 -1.21 9.91
C PHE A 30 -2.08 -0.58 9.57
N ALA A 31 -1.87 0.69 9.92
CA ALA A 31 -0.60 1.38 9.71
C ALA A 31 0.54 0.73 10.50
N ALA A 32 0.30 0.36 11.77
CA ALA A 32 1.28 -0.33 12.59
C ALA A 32 1.65 -1.70 12.03
N MET A 33 0.67 -2.48 11.57
CA MET A 33 0.90 -3.77 10.90
C MET A 33 1.72 -3.59 9.61
N GLY A 34 1.35 -2.62 8.77
CA GLY A 34 2.07 -2.33 7.52
C GLY A 34 3.53 -1.94 7.77
N ALA A 35 3.78 -1.08 8.77
CA ALA A 35 5.14 -0.69 9.15
C ALA A 35 5.97 -1.88 9.64
N ALA A 36 5.41 -2.73 10.50
CA ALA A 36 6.08 -3.92 11.00
C ALA A 36 6.39 -4.93 9.88
N ALA A 37 5.45 -5.12 8.94
CA ALA A 37 5.65 -6.02 7.81
C ALA A 37 6.81 -5.59 6.91
N LYS A 38 6.98 -4.28 6.69
CA LYS A 38 8.02 -3.69 5.83
C LYS A 38 9.38 -3.50 6.51
N ALA A 39 9.42 -3.49 7.85
CA ALA A 39 10.66 -3.32 8.59
C ALA A 39 11.72 -4.37 8.21
N SER A 40 12.98 -3.98 8.09
CA SER A 40 14.08 -4.90 7.80
C SER A 40 14.23 -5.96 8.89
N GLY A 41 14.66 -7.16 8.50
CA GLY A 41 14.92 -8.28 9.40
C GLY A 41 15.72 -9.36 8.67
N ALA A 42 15.19 -10.59 8.63
CA ALA A 42 15.76 -11.65 7.81
C ALA A 42 15.82 -11.30 6.30
N LEU A 43 14.94 -10.40 5.85
CA LEU A 43 14.96 -9.79 4.52
C LEU A 43 15.10 -8.27 4.67
N ASP A 44 15.83 -7.65 3.75
CA ASP A 44 15.89 -6.19 3.66
C ASP A 44 14.57 -5.59 3.14
N ALA A 45 14.40 -4.29 3.38
CA ALA A 45 13.20 -3.57 2.95
C ALA A 45 12.96 -3.62 1.44
N LYS A 46 14.03 -3.60 0.64
CA LYS A 46 13.94 -3.64 -0.83
C LYS A 46 13.36 -4.98 -1.32
N THR A 47 13.83 -6.09 -0.75
CA THR A 47 13.34 -7.43 -1.07
C THR A 47 11.88 -7.57 -0.68
N LYS A 48 11.49 -7.03 0.48
CA LYS A 48 10.09 -7.01 0.92
C LYS A 48 9.18 -6.18 -0.01
N GLU A 49 9.64 -5.03 -0.47
CA GLU A 49 8.91 -4.23 -1.47
C GLU A 49 8.78 -4.94 -2.82
N LEU A 50 9.81 -5.66 -3.28
CA LEU A 50 9.71 -6.50 -4.48
C LEU A 50 8.67 -7.62 -4.33
N ILE A 51 8.61 -8.27 -3.15
CA ILE A 51 7.57 -9.26 -2.84
C ILE A 51 6.18 -8.59 -2.85
N ALA A 52 6.04 -7.40 -2.28
CA ALA A 52 4.77 -6.66 -2.27
C ALA A 52 4.30 -6.33 -3.70
N ILE A 53 5.19 -5.90 -4.58
CA ILE A 53 4.89 -5.65 -6.00
C ILE A 53 4.45 -6.95 -6.70
N ALA A 54 5.15 -8.06 -6.47
CA ALA A 54 4.77 -9.35 -7.04
C ALA A 54 3.36 -9.77 -6.60
N ILE A 55 3.03 -9.59 -5.32
CA ILE A 55 1.68 -9.84 -4.78
C ILE A 55 0.67 -8.93 -5.47
N ALA A 56 0.94 -7.62 -5.57
CA ALA A 56 0.05 -6.64 -6.19
C ALA A 56 -0.32 -7.01 -7.64
N VAL A 57 0.67 -7.48 -8.41
CA VAL A 57 0.47 -8.00 -9.77
C VAL A 57 -0.32 -9.31 -9.77
N ALA A 58 0.00 -10.25 -8.89
CA ALA A 58 -0.66 -11.55 -8.79
C ALA A 58 -2.16 -11.41 -8.45
N VAL A 59 -2.51 -10.49 -7.55
CA VAL A 59 -3.90 -10.20 -7.18
C VAL A 59 -4.58 -9.17 -8.08
N ARG A 60 -3.86 -8.65 -9.10
CA ARG A 60 -4.36 -7.67 -10.09
C ARG A 60 -4.93 -6.40 -9.44
N CYS A 61 -4.31 -5.96 -8.34
CA CYS A 61 -4.74 -4.77 -7.60
C CYS A 61 -4.01 -3.52 -8.12
N ASP A 62 -4.66 -2.76 -9.00
CA ASP A 62 -4.06 -1.54 -9.57
C ASP A 62 -3.69 -0.50 -8.50
N GLY A 63 -4.49 -0.36 -7.44
CA GLY A 63 -4.16 0.52 -6.31
C GLY A 63 -2.92 0.06 -5.54
N CYS A 64 -2.71 -1.25 -5.42
CA CYS A 64 -1.52 -1.81 -4.78
C CYS A 64 -0.27 -1.65 -5.67
N ILE A 65 -0.44 -1.74 -6.99
CA ILE A 65 0.61 -1.46 -7.98
C ILE A 65 0.97 0.03 -7.96
N ALA A 66 -0.03 0.91 -7.85
CA ALA A 66 0.13 2.36 -7.75
C ALA A 66 0.74 2.83 -6.42
N ALA A 67 0.61 2.04 -5.36
CA ALA A 67 1.13 2.37 -4.04
C ALA A 67 2.64 2.08 -3.88
N ALA A 68 3.25 1.37 -4.83
CA ALA A 68 4.65 0.95 -4.79
C ALA A 68 5.59 1.96 -5.48
N HIS A 69 5.45 3.25 -5.15
CA HIS A 69 6.22 4.37 -5.71
C HIS A 69 6.87 5.19 -4.60
#